data_AF-A0A2E8NT12-F1
#
_entry.id   AF-A0A2E8NT12-F1
#
_cell.length_a   1.000
_cell.length_b   1.000
_cell.length_c   1.000
_cell.angle_alpha   90.00
_cell.angle_beta   90.00
_cell.angle_gamma   90.00
#
_symmetry.space_group_name_H-M   'P 1'
#
loop_
_entity.id
_entity.type
_entity.pdbx_description
1 polymer ?
#
loop_
_entity_poly.entity_id
_entity_poly.type
_entity_poly.pdbx_seq_one_letter_code
_entity_poly.pdbx_strand_id
1 'polypeptide(L)'
;MSTQDFSIKWLMEGAAAAFESVYTDQYHSPSNQTYFDAQTSVDFLVDGDPSVLENYSSQNVDQNYSSSVFLVLALVKELMKSGYSEADAFKSVLTTFPAQNPTDSNWKSVFESQFGFSVNDFYNVVKTSADYRRIPVTAGVDVAKVRPSRSLTVQSIFD
;
A
#
# COMPACT_ATOMS: atom_id res chain seq x y z
N MET A 1 4.81 30.71 -4.75
CA MET A 1 5.36 29.40 -5.17
C MET A 1 4.19 28.44 -5.13
N SER A 2 3.73 27.90 -6.26
CA SER A 2 2.72 26.84 -6.22
C SER A 2 3.39 25.61 -5.64
N THR A 3 2.94 25.15 -4.48
CA THR A 3 3.14 23.75 -4.09
C THR A 3 2.58 22.94 -5.25
N GLN A 4 3.41 22.17 -5.95
CA GLN A 4 2.85 21.20 -6.87
C GLN A 4 2.19 20.14 -5.99
N ASP A 5 0.87 20.07 -6.06
CA ASP A 5 0.10 19.15 -5.25
C ASP A 5 0.44 17.71 -5.66
N PHE A 6 0.72 16.87 -4.67
CA PHE A 6 0.76 15.43 -4.81
C PHE A 6 -0.62 14.92 -4.40
N SER A 7 -1.32 14.27 -5.32
CA SER A 7 -2.72 13.87 -5.18
C SER A 7 -2.99 12.42 -5.61
N ILE A 8 -1.96 11.58 -5.60
CA ILE A 8 -2.09 10.16 -5.93
C ILE A 8 -2.76 9.41 -4.79
N LYS A 9 -4.07 9.21 -4.92
CA LYS A 9 -4.96 8.77 -3.83
C LYS A 9 -4.44 7.53 -3.11
N TRP A 10 -4.09 6.44 -3.82
CA TRP A 10 -3.69 5.21 -3.13
C TRP A 10 -2.39 5.35 -2.33
N LEU A 11 -1.45 6.19 -2.79
CA LEU A 11 -0.22 6.48 -2.07
C LEU A 11 -0.46 7.42 -0.89
N MET A 12 -1.46 8.29 -0.93
CA MET A 12 -1.80 9.19 0.17
C MET A 12 -2.71 8.53 1.20
N GLU A 13 -3.93 8.18 0.79
CA GLU A 13 -4.98 7.65 1.65
C GLU A 13 -4.66 6.22 2.08
N GLY A 14 -4.10 5.40 1.18
CA GLY A 14 -3.65 4.06 1.52
C GLY A 14 -2.50 4.07 2.52
N ALA A 15 -1.55 5.00 2.39
CA ALA A 15 -0.43 5.13 3.32
C ALA A 15 -0.89 5.65 4.69
N ALA A 16 -1.75 6.67 4.70
CA ALA A 16 -2.34 7.20 5.92
C ALA A 16 -3.14 6.12 6.66
N ALA A 17 -4.04 5.41 5.97
CA ALA A 17 -4.83 4.35 6.57
C ALA A 17 -3.97 3.14 7.00
N ALA A 18 -2.89 2.81 6.29
CA ALA A 18 -1.94 1.79 6.73
C ALA A 18 -1.21 2.21 8.01
N PHE A 19 -0.77 3.47 8.10
CA PHE A 19 -0.17 4.03 9.32
C PHE A 19 -1.15 4.01 10.49
N GLU A 20 -2.38 4.50 10.30
CA GLU A 20 -3.44 4.46 11.32
C GLU A 20 -3.71 3.05 11.80
N SER A 21 -3.68 2.06 10.88
CA SER A 21 -3.86 0.66 11.21
C SER A 21 -2.73 0.11 12.08
N VAL A 22 -1.46 0.42 11.75
CA VAL A 22 -0.30 0.04 12.58
C VAL A 22 -0.36 0.68 13.96
N TYR A 23 -0.67 1.98 14.03
CA TYR A 23 -0.83 2.70 15.29
C TYR A 23 -1.95 2.08 16.15
N THR A 24 -3.11 1.86 15.56
CA THR A 24 -4.26 1.26 16.26
C THR A 24 -3.93 -0.14 16.74
N ASP A 25 -3.24 -0.91 15.91
CA ASP A 25 -2.83 -2.27 16.24
C ASP A 25 -1.86 -2.35 17.41
N GLN A 26 -0.96 -1.37 17.53
CA GLN A 26 0.00 -1.29 18.60
C GLN A 26 -0.64 -0.87 19.94
N TYR A 27 -1.60 0.07 19.94
CA TYR A 27 -2.08 0.70 21.18
C TYR A 27 -3.51 0.33 21.58
N HIS A 28 -4.32 -0.18 20.65
CA HIS A 28 -5.78 -0.29 20.85
C HIS A 28 -6.36 -1.65 20.47
N SER A 29 -5.74 -2.39 19.54
CA SER A 29 -6.25 -3.71 19.14
C SER A 29 -5.92 -4.80 20.18
N PRO A 30 -6.89 -5.66 20.53
CA PRO A 30 -6.63 -6.89 21.29
C PRO A 30 -5.55 -7.76 20.63
N SER A 31 -4.84 -8.56 21.41
CA SER A 31 -3.74 -9.40 20.90
C SER A 31 -4.17 -10.44 19.85
N ASN A 32 -5.46 -10.75 19.76
CA ASN A 32 -6.05 -11.71 18.82
C ASN A 32 -6.81 -11.06 17.65
N GLN A 33 -6.72 -9.74 17.49
CA GLN A 33 -7.39 -8.99 16.42
C GLN A 33 -6.40 -8.04 15.74
N THR A 34 -6.66 -7.70 14.48
CA THR A 34 -5.93 -6.65 13.77
C THR A 34 -6.90 -5.69 13.12
N TYR A 35 -6.57 -4.40 13.16
CA TYR A 35 -7.35 -3.35 12.51
C TYR A 35 -7.33 -3.50 10.97
N PHE A 36 -6.32 -4.19 10.43
CA PHE A 36 -6.29 -4.59 9.03
C PHE A 36 -7.41 -5.59 8.65
N ASP A 37 -8.09 -6.21 9.61
CA ASP A 37 -9.29 -7.03 9.35
C ASP A 37 -10.46 -6.19 8.81
N ALA A 38 -10.46 -4.87 9.01
CA ALA A 38 -11.46 -3.97 8.43
C ALA A 38 -11.23 -3.69 6.94
N GLN A 39 -10.06 -4.05 6.39
CA GLN A 39 -9.62 -3.71 5.04
C GLN A 39 -9.99 -4.78 4.01
N THR A 40 -11.24 -5.25 4.02
CA THR A 40 -11.69 -6.40 3.21
C THR A 40 -12.27 -6.03 1.85
N SER A 41 -12.64 -4.77 1.63
CA SER A 41 -13.30 -4.30 0.41
C SER A 41 -12.31 -4.08 -0.74
N VAL A 42 -11.71 -5.17 -1.22
CA VAL A 42 -10.67 -5.19 -2.26
C VAL A 42 -11.09 -5.84 -3.57
N ASP A 43 -12.38 -6.16 -3.72
CA ASP A 43 -12.92 -6.89 -4.88
C ASP A 43 -12.67 -6.17 -6.21
N PHE A 44 -12.54 -4.84 -6.22
CA PHE A 44 -12.16 -4.09 -7.41
C PHE A 44 -10.85 -4.60 -8.03
N LEU A 45 -9.88 -5.01 -7.21
CA LEU A 45 -8.58 -5.48 -7.67
C LEU A 45 -8.63 -6.87 -8.33
N VAL A 46 -9.78 -7.55 -8.34
CA VAL A 46 -9.94 -8.81 -9.07
C VAL A 46 -9.74 -8.57 -10.58
N ASP A 47 -10.51 -7.67 -11.18
CA ASP A 47 -10.45 -7.43 -12.63
C ASP A 47 -10.15 -5.96 -12.98
N GLY A 48 -10.09 -5.09 -11.97
CA GLY A 48 -9.81 -3.67 -12.13
C GLY A 48 -8.35 -3.35 -12.40
N ASP A 49 -8.12 -2.22 -13.06
CA ASP A 49 -6.79 -1.66 -13.21
C ASP A 49 -6.42 -0.83 -11.96
N PRO A 50 -5.35 -1.19 -11.22
CA PRO A 50 -4.91 -0.41 -10.06
C PRO A 50 -4.68 1.07 -10.34
N SER A 51 -4.40 1.47 -11.59
CA SER A 51 -4.24 2.87 -11.99
C SER A 51 -5.47 3.74 -11.70
N VAL A 52 -6.67 3.16 -11.62
CA VAL A 52 -7.90 3.88 -11.22
C VAL A 52 -7.79 4.44 -9.81
N LEU A 53 -7.03 3.78 -8.94
CA LEU A 53 -6.80 4.18 -7.55
C LEU A 53 -5.81 5.35 -7.43
N GLU A 54 -5.22 5.82 -8.53
CA GLU A 54 -4.46 7.07 -8.54
C GLU A 54 -5.38 8.29 -8.31
N ASN A 55 -6.67 8.19 -8.65
CA ASN A 55 -7.59 9.32 -8.66
C ASN A 55 -8.64 9.27 -7.53
N TYR A 56 -8.94 10.42 -6.92
CA TYR A 56 -9.96 10.57 -5.88
C TYR A 56 -11.40 10.26 -6.32
N SER A 57 -11.70 10.28 -7.62
CA SER A 57 -13.01 9.88 -8.16
C SER A 57 -13.30 8.37 -8.05
N SER A 58 -12.32 7.56 -7.67
CA SER A 58 -12.45 6.10 -7.48
C SER A 58 -13.21 5.68 -6.21
N GLN A 59 -13.89 6.59 -5.53
CA GLN A 59 -14.61 6.32 -4.27
C GLN A 59 -15.63 5.19 -4.36
N ASN A 60 -16.24 4.99 -5.54
CA ASN A 60 -17.21 3.94 -5.79
C ASN A 60 -16.58 2.53 -5.79
N VAL A 61 -15.28 2.42 -6.10
CA VAL A 61 -14.56 1.13 -6.19
C VAL A 61 -13.57 0.90 -5.06
N ASP A 62 -13.26 1.93 -4.27
CA ASP A 62 -12.31 1.90 -3.16
C ASP A 62 -12.94 2.46 -1.89
N GLN A 63 -13.88 1.69 -1.35
CA GLN A 63 -14.59 2.02 -0.12
C GLN A 63 -13.63 1.93 1.07
N ASN A 64 -13.66 2.95 1.93
CA ASN A 64 -12.77 3.07 3.10
C ASN A 64 -11.27 2.92 2.79
N TYR A 65 -10.88 3.18 1.53
CA TYR A 65 -9.51 3.05 1.06
C TYR A 65 -8.93 1.63 1.12
N SER A 66 -9.76 0.58 1.25
CA SER A 66 -9.26 -0.78 1.45
C SER A 66 -8.41 -1.29 0.28
N SER A 67 -8.76 -0.94 -0.96
CA SER A 67 -7.92 -1.30 -2.12
C SER A 67 -6.65 -0.47 -2.16
N SER A 68 -6.71 0.80 -1.74
CA SER A 68 -5.53 1.66 -1.59
C SER A 68 -4.56 1.14 -0.52
N VAL A 69 -5.06 0.74 0.66
CA VAL A 69 -4.28 0.09 1.72
C VAL A 69 -3.65 -1.20 1.19
N PHE A 70 -4.42 -2.01 0.44
CA PHE A 70 -3.89 -3.22 -0.16
C PHE A 70 -2.68 -2.94 -1.06
N LEU A 71 -2.74 -1.92 -1.93
CA LEU A 71 -1.60 -1.54 -2.77
C LEU A 71 -0.38 -1.12 -1.95
N VAL A 72 -0.56 -0.34 -0.89
CA VAL A 72 0.56 0.04 0.00
C VAL A 72 1.19 -1.19 0.66
N LEU A 73 0.37 -2.12 1.17
CA LEU A 73 0.88 -3.33 1.80
C LEU A 73 1.55 -4.28 0.79
N ALA A 74 1.01 -4.39 -0.43
CA ALA A 74 1.65 -5.14 -1.50
C ALA A 74 3.01 -4.53 -1.89
N LEU A 75 3.10 -3.19 -1.95
CA LEU A 75 4.36 -2.49 -2.19
C LEU A 75 5.39 -2.81 -1.09
N VAL A 76 4.99 -2.76 0.18
CA VAL A 76 5.84 -3.18 1.30
C VAL A 76 6.33 -4.63 1.13
N LYS A 77 5.45 -5.56 0.72
CA LYS A 77 5.85 -6.95 0.47
C LYS A 77 6.84 -7.10 -0.68
N GLU A 78 6.75 -6.31 -1.75
CA GLU A 78 7.75 -6.30 -2.83
C GLU A 78 9.13 -5.83 -2.35
N LEU A 79 9.18 -4.83 -1.45
CA LEU A 79 10.43 -4.41 -0.83
C LEU A 79 11.00 -5.49 0.09
N MET A 80 10.15 -6.17 0.87
CA MET A 80 10.58 -7.29 1.71
C MET A 80 11.17 -8.44 0.87
N LYS A 81 10.58 -8.76 -0.28
CA LYS A 81 11.15 -9.74 -1.24
C LYS A 81 12.49 -9.29 -1.80
N SER A 82 12.72 -7.99 -1.88
CA SER A 82 13.99 -7.38 -2.29
C SER A 82 15.02 -7.29 -1.14
N GLY A 83 14.72 -7.87 0.03
CA GLY A 83 15.64 -8.01 1.15
C GLY A 83 15.47 -6.97 2.27
N TYR A 84 14.47 -6.09 2.19
CA TYR A 84 14.17 -5.14 3.27
C TYR A 84 13.57 -5.88 4.48
N SER A 85 13.88 -5.40 5.69
CA SER A 85 13.06 -5.76 6.85
C SER A 85 11.65 -5.17 6.67
N GLU A 86 10.64 -5.72 7.37
CA GLU A 86 9.29 -5.17 7.29
C GLU A 86 9.24 -3.70 7.73
N ALA A 87 9.96 -3.35 8.81
CA ALA A 87 10.06 -1.98 9.29
C ALA A 87 10.72 -1.05 8.27
N ASP A 88 11.84 -1.47 7.65
CA ASP A 88 12.53 -0.67 6.63
C ASP A 88 11.68 -0.51 5.35
N ALA A 89 10.92 -1.54 4.99
CA ALA A 89 9.99 -1.48 3.86
C ALA A 89 8.86 -0.46 4.13
N PHE A 90 8.27 -0.49 5.32
CA PHE A 90 7.29 0.52 5.74
C PHE A 90 7.90 1.92 5.78
N LYS A 91 9.11 2.08 6.33
CA LYS A 91 9.85 3.36 6.35
C LYS A 91 10.09 3.88 4.93
N SER A 92 10.49 3.01 4.01
CA SER A 92 10.70 3.36 2.60
C SER A 92 9.44 3.97 1.96
N VAL A 93 8.27 3.40 2.24
CA VAL A 93 6.98 3.86 1.68
C VAL A 93 6.42 5.07 2.42
N LEU A 94 6.40 5.06 3.76
CA LEU A 94 5.72 6.07 4.59
C LEU A 94 6.57 7.31 4.87
N THR A 95 7.91 7.20 4.83
CA THR A 95 8.80 8.32 5.13
C THR A 95 9.70 8.68 3.95
N THR A 96 10.40 7.71 3.37
CA THR A 96 11.46 8.01 2.40
C THR A 96 10.91 8.47 1.06
N PHE A 97 9.83 7.85 0.57
CA PHE A 97 9.18 8.28 -0.67
C PHE A 97 8.56 9.69 -0.56
N PRO A 98 7.74 10.02 0.46
CA PRO A 98 7.21 11.38 0.62
C PRO A 98 8.30 12.45 0.80
N ALA A 99 9.41 12.12 1.48
CA ALA A 99 10.52 13.05 1.69
C ALA A 99 11.22 13.49 0.38
N GLN A 100 11.01 12.77 -0.72
CA GLN A 100 11.51 13.14 -2.05
C GLN A 100 10.65 14.21 -2.73
N ASN A 101 9.57 14.66 -2.09
CA ASN A 101 8.62 15.65 -2.63
C ASN A 101 8.09 15.27 -4.02
N PRO A 102 7.52 14.07 -4.20
CA PRO A 102 6.85 13.71 -5.44
C PRO A 102 5.69 14.68 -5.71
N THR A 103 5.34 14.83 -6.97
CA THR A 103 4.23 15.63 -7.47
C THR A 103 3.46 14.82 -8.49
N ASP A 104 2.24 15.24 -8.83
CA ASP A 104 1.42 14.55 -9.84
C ASP A 104 2.12 14.38 -11.19
N SER A 105 3.07 15.26 -11.53
CA SER A 105 3.82 15.21 -12.79
C SER A 105 5.07 14.31 -12.76
N ASN A 106 5.66 14.05 -11.59
CA ASN A 106 6.95 13.35 -11.50
C ASN A 106 6.92 12.06 -10.65
N TRP A 107 5.82 11.79 -9.93
CA TRP A 107 5.82 10.75 -8.91
C TRP A 107 6.16 9.36 -9.44
N LYS A 108 5.81 9.02 -10.69
CA LYS A 108 6.15 7.72 -11.28
C LYS A 108 7.66 7.54 -11.45
N SER A 109 8.37 8.61 -11.83
CA SER A 109 9.84 8.60 -11.91
C SER A 109 10.49 8.56 -10.53
N VAL A 110 9.94 9.30 -9.55
CA VAL A 110 10.40 9.23 -8.14
C VAL A 110 10.17 7.83 -7.57
N PHE A 111 9.02 7.23 -7.83
CA PHE A 111 8.65 5.88 -7.42
C PHE A 111 9.65 4.87 -7.97
N GLU A 112 9.92 4.91 -9.27
CA GLU A 112 10.85 3.98 -9.91
C GLU A 112 12.28 4.15 -9.38
N SER A 113 12.73 5.39 -9.19
CA SER A 113 14.04 5.67 -8.60
C SER A 113 14.16 5.16 -7.16
N GLN A 114 13.08 5.23 -6.37
CA GLN A 114 13.07 4.84 -4.96
C GLN A 114 12.97 3.32 -4.79
N PHE A 115 12.09 2.66 -5.55
CA PHE A 115 11.73 1.26 -5.33
C PHE A 115 12.40 0.30 -6.30
N GLY A 116 13.02 0.80 -7.37
CA GLY A 116 13.78 0.00 -8.34
C GLY A 116 12.94 -0.74 -9.37
N PHE A 117 11.64 -0.45 -9.45
CA PHE A 117 10.71 -0.96 -10.47
C PHE A 117 9.66 0.09 -10.81
N SER A 118 9.12 0.03 -12.04
CA SER A 118 8.11 0.99 -12.47
C SER A 118 6.76 0.74 -11.79
N VAL A 119 5.94 1.78 -11.71
CA VAL A 119 4.54 1.67 -11.23
C VAL A 119 3.74 0.66 -12.05
N ASN A 120 3.99 0.60 -13.36
CA ASN A 120 3.30 -0.33 -14.25
C ASN A 120 3.69 -1.79 -13.96
N ASP A 121 4.97 -2.04 -13.68
CA ASP A 121 5.44 -3.38 -13.26
C ASP A 121 4.80 -3.78 -11.94
N PHE A 122 4.75 -2.85 -10.98
CA PHE A 122 4.06 -3.07 -9.71
C PHE A 122 2.58 -3.41 -9.89
N TYR A 123 1.84 -2.64 -10.67
CA TYR A 123 0.42 -2.94 -10.96
C TYR A 123 0.25 -4.29 -11.67
N ASN A 124 1.17 -4.65 -12.56
CA ASN A 124 1.14 -5.96 -13.22
C ASN A 124 1.39 -7.10 -12.23
N VAL A 125 2.31 -6.93 -11.29
CA VAL A 125 2.56 -7.90 -10.21
C VAL A 125 1.31 -8.08 -9.35
N VAL A 126 0.65 -7.00 -8.92
CA VAL A 126 -0.61 -7.08 -8.15
C VAL A 126 -1.72 -7.82 -8.92
N LYS A 127 -1.81 -7.59 -10.25
CA LYS A 127 -2.81 -8.23 -11.10
C LYS A 127 -2.54 -9.71 -11.40
N THR A 128 -1.30 -10.17 -11.33
CA THR A 128 -0.93 -11.50 -11.89
C THR A 128 -0.26 -12.44 -10.89
N SER A 129 0.38 -11.94 -9.84
CA SER A 129 1.15 -12.77 -8.92
C SER A 129 0.26 -13.57 -7.96
N ALA A 130 0.60 -14.85 -7.78
CA ALA A 130 0.00 -15.70 -6.76
C ALA A 130 0.32 -15.23 -5.32
N ASP A 131 1.28 -14.32 -5.13
CA ASP A 131 1.60 -13.75 -3.82
C ASP A 131 0.52 -12.79 -3.31
N TYR A 132 -0.28 -12.23 -4.21
CA TYR A 132 -1.32 -11.25 -3.87
C TYR A 132 -2.72 -11.76 -4.18
N ARG A 133 -2.81 -12.79 -5.03
CA ARG A 133 -4.07 -13.31 -5.52
C ARG A 133 -4.42 -14.66 -4.91
N ARG A 134 -5.71 -14.92 -4.79
CA ARG A 134 -6.24 -16.26 -4.48
C ARG A 134 -5.92 -17.18 -5.65
N ILE A 135 -5.86 -18.49 -5.42
CA ILE A 135 -5.64 -19.48 -6.49
C ILE A 135 -6.97 -20.18 -6.76
N PRO A 136 -7.46 -20.23 -8.03
CA PRO A 136 -6.85 -19.63 -9.23
C PRO A 136 -6.85 -18.10 -9.17
N VAL A 137 -5.89 -17.44 -9.84
CA VAL A 137 -5.71 -15.96 -9.80
C VAL A 137 -6.95 -15.14 -10.18
N THR A 138 -7.95 -15.78 -10.77
CA THR A 138 -9.28 -15.22 -11.08
C THR A 138 -10.22 -15.16 -9.86
N ALA A 139 -9.88 -15.79 -8.74
CA ALA A 139 -10.70 -15.84 -7.52
C ALA A 139 -10.59 -14.59 -6.64
N GLY A 140 -9.76 -13.62 -7.07
CA GLY A 140 -9.61 -12.32 -6.43
C GLY A 140 -8.32 -12.14 -5.64
N VAL A 141 -8.31 -11.12 -4.80
CA VAL A 141 -7.15 -10.71 -4.01
C VAL A 141 -7.24 -11.28 -2.59
N ASP A 142 -6.09 -11.60 -2.00
CA ASP A 142 -6.01 -12.14 -0.64
C ASP A 142 -5.35 -11.15 0.32
N VAL A 143 -6.18 -10.40 1.04
CA VAL A 143 -5.74 -9.42 2.04
C VAL A 143 -4.87 -10.07 3.12
N ALA A 144 -5.07 -11.35 3.43
CA ALA A 144 -4.26 -12.03 4.45
C ALA A 144 -2.79 -12.15 4.05
N LYS A 145 -2.47 -12.19 2.74
CA LYS A 145 -1.09 -12.32 2.25
C LYS A 145 -0.25 -11.05 2.40
N VAL A 146 -0.90 -9.89 2.50
CA VAL A 146 -0.22 -8.59 2.63
C VAL A 146 -0.19 -8.06 4.06
N ARG A 147 -0.78 -8.78 5.02
CA ARG A 147 -0.85 -8.33 6.43
C ARG A 147 0.55 -8.10 7.02
N PRO A 148 0.72 -6.99 7.75
CA PRO A 148 1.94 -6.77 8.53
C PRO A 148 2.05 -7.73 9.72
N SER A 149 3.28 -7.92 10.22
CA SER A 149 3.48 -8.58 11.51
C SER A 149 2.87 -7.79 12.67
N ARG A 150 2.37 -8.50 13.68
CA ARG A 150 1.95 -7.91 14.97
C ARG A 150 3.11 -7.35 15.79
N SER A 151 4.35 -7.68 15.42
CA SER A 151 5.56 -7.12 16.05
C SER A 151 6.00 -5.79 15.45
N LEU A 152 5.40 -5.34 14.34
CA LEU A 152 5.69 -4.05 13.75
C LEU A 152 5.18 -2.94 14.68
N THR A 153 6.00 -1.92 14.90
CA THR A 153 5.66 -0.78 15.77
C THR A 153 5.87 0.52 15.03
N VAL A 154 5.15 1.57 15.43
CA VAL A 154 5.36 2.93 14.93
C VAL A 154 6.82 3.36 15.15
N GLN A 155 7.39 3.06 16.32
CA GLN A 155 8.80 3.37 16.61
C GLN A 155 9.74 2.73 15.59
N SER A 156 9.55 1.45 15.27
CA SER A 156 10.40 0.78 14.28
C SER A 156 10.35 1.38 12.87
N ILE A 157 9.29 2.11 12.53
CA ILE A 157 9.13 2.76 11.21
C ILE A 157 9.73 4.17 11.20
N PHE A 158 9.58 4.93 12.28
CA PHE A 158 9.85 6.38 12.29
C PHE A 158 11.08 6.82 13.11
N ASP A 159 11.66 5.94 13.92
CA ASP A 159 12.93 6.19 14.62
C ASP A 159 14.14 5.91 13.68
#